data_AF-A0A0F7ZGS5-F1
#
_entry.id   AF-A0A0F7ZGS5-F1
#
_cell.length_a   1.000
_cell.length_b   1.000
_cell.length_c   1.000
_cell.angle_alpha   90.00
_cell.angle_beta   90.00
_cell.angle_gamma   90.00
#
_symmetry.space_group_name_H-M   'P 1'
#
loop_
_entity.id
_entity.type
_entity.pdbx_description
1 polymer ?
#
loop_
_entity_poly.entity_id
_entity_poly.type
_entity_poly.pdbx_seq_one_letter_code
_entity_poly.pdbx_strand_id
1 'polypeptide(L)'
;MTYVRRSAGLVADQKRPTATRDILWLTVNGVTVVNFYWQPDYDVALEILLRWNATDKCLVSGDFNAKHPSWQAGRQEHRGEDIAFWAMDNRLSLLNAVDVLTNARGSTIDLAFSNIPLADVVVEDHLATGSNHFTLSITLPGQDLAPLPVCKIRLDSDEELKRLVGLVEAGAAFIPATNTSPSELLWSSSSLSPVLQALFLFRAVQFLNLCI
;
A
#
# COMPACT_ATOMS: atom_id res chain seq x y z
N MET A 1 -3.46 1.36 13.84
CA MET A 1 -4.01 2.48 13.07
C MET A 1 -3.80 2.28 11.57
N THR A 2 -4.79 1.80 10.81
CA THR A 2 -4.68 1.70 9.35
C THR A 2 -5.26 2.96 8.70
N TYR A 3 -4.56 3.54 7.73
CA TYR A 3 -5.01 4.75 7.04
C TYR A 3 -4.90 4.57 5.52
N VAL A 4 -5.89 5.09 4.80
CA VAL A 4 -5.86 5.19 3.34
C VAL A 4 -5.74 6.67 2.96
N ARG A 5 -4.63 7.03 2.31
CA ARG A 5 -4.46 8.37 1.77
C ARG A 5 -5.43 8.56 0.60
N ARG A 6 -6.37 9.49 0.75
CA ARG A 6 -7.32 9.80 -0.32
C ARG A 6 -6.58 10.28 -1.57
N SER A 7 -6.92 9.69 -2.70
CA SER A 7 -6.53 10.14 -4.03
C SER A 7 -7.68 9.91 -5.00
N ALA A 8 -7.65 10.62 -6.13
CA ALA A 8 -8.64 10.48 -7.18
C ALA A 8 -8.61 9.04 -7.72
N GLY A 9 -9.77 8.38 -7.80
CA GLY A 9 -9.88 6.99 -8.26
C GLY A 9 -9.53 5.92 -7.22
N LEU A 10 -9.22 6.29 -5.97
CA LEU A 10 -9.15 5.35 -4.83
C LEU A 10 -10.48 5.31 -4.08
N VAL A 11 -11.16 4.16 -4.14
CA VAL A 11 -12.35 3.84 -3.36
C VAL A 11 -11.96 2.82 -2.32
N ALA A 12 -12.05 3.20 -1.05
CA ALA A 12 -11.72 2.34 0.07
C ALA A 12 -12.93 2.15 0.99
N ASP A 13 -13.17 0.91 1.38
CA ASP A 13 -14.18 0.52 2.36
C ASP A 13 -13.55 -0.34 3.45
N GLN A 14 -13.83 -0.04 4.72
CA GLN A 14 -13.33 -0.83 5.83
C GLN A 14 -14.34 -1.93 6.16
N LYS A 15 -13.86 -3.18 6.18
CA LYS A 15 -14.64 -4.33 6.63
C LYS A 15 -14.25 -4.69 8.06
N ARG A 16 -15.26 -5.06 8.87
CA ARG A 16 -15.09 -5.52 10.24
C ARG A 16 -15.76 -6.89 10.40
N PRO A 17 -15.19 -7.95 9.81
CA PRO A 17 -15.76 -9.29 9.93
C PRO A 17 -15.63 -9.85 11.35
N THR A 18 -14.72 -9.29 12.17
CA THR A 18 -14.45 -9.74 13.53
C THR A 18 -14.39 -8.57 14.51
N ALA A 19 -14.48 -8.88 15.81
CA ALA A 19 -14.48 -7.88 16.89
C ALA A 19 -13.09 -7.52 17.41
N THR A 20 -12.03 -8.23 16.97
CA THR A 20 -10.67 -7.93 17.42
C THR A 20 -10.12 -6.68 16.73
N ARG A 21 -9.24 -5.97 17.44
CA ARG A 21 -8.51 -4.80 16.93
C ARG A 21 -7.21 -5.18 16.20
N ASP A 22 -6.77 -6.43 16.35
CA ASP A 22 -5.45 -6.90 15.93
C ASP A 22 -5.45 -7.42 14.48
N ILE A 23 -6.60 -7.42 13.81
CA ILE A 23 -6.69 -7.69 12.37
C ILE A 23 -7.75 -6.78 11.74
N LEU A 24 -7.43 -6.17 10.60
CA LEU A 24 -8.30 -5.23 9.92
C LEU A 24 -8.34 -5.50 8.42
N TRP A 25 -9.56 -5.58 7.85
CA TRP A 25 -9.77 -5.70 6.42
C TRP A 25 -10.18 -4.35 5.81
N LEU A 26 -9.57 -4.04 4.67
CA LEU A 26 -9.97 -2.98 3.76
C LEU A 26 -10.24 -3.58 2.40
N THR A 27 -11.20 -3.01 1.68
CA THR A 27 -11.34 -3.21 0.24
C THR A 27 -10.95 -1.91 -0.44
N VAL A 28 -9.89 -1.91 -1.25
CA VAL A 28 -9.41 -0.74 -1.99
C VAL A 28 -9.42 -1.07 -3.48
N ASN A 29 -10.30 -0.43 -4.25
CA ASN A 29 -10.50 -0.71 -5.68
C ASN A 29 -10.64 -2.21 -6.01
N GLY A 30 -11.32 -2.96 -5.15
CA GLY A 30 -11.51 -4.41 -5.31
C GLY A 30 -10.35 -5.28 -4.78
N VAL A 31 -9.23 -4.69 -4.35
CA VAL A 31 -8.17 -5.42 -3.62
C VAL A 31 -8.56 -5.54 -2.16
N THR A 32 -8.44 -6.75 -1.61
CA THR A 32 -8.56 -6.97 -0.17
C THR A 32 -7.21 -6.75 0.50
N VAL A 33 -7.12 -5.76 1.38
CA VAL A 33 -5.92 -5.50 2.17
C VAL A 33 -6.20 -5.88 3.61
N VAL A 34 -5.38 -6.75 4.18
CA VAL A 34 -5.47 -7.20 5.56
C VAL A 34 -4.25 -6.69 6.31
N ASN A 35 -4.48 -5.81 7.27
CA ASN A 35 -3.44 -5.41 8.23
C ASN A 35 -3.55 -6.32 9.46
N PHE A 36 -2.49 -7.05 9.75
CA PHE A 36 -2.46 -8.11 10.76
C PHE A 36 -1.44 -7.80 11.85
N TYR A 37 -1.81 -8.06 13.09
CA TYR A 37 -0.93 -8.06 14.24
C TYR A 37 -1.18 -9.34 15.02
N TRP A 38 -0.17 -10.18 15.15
CA TRP A 38 -0.21 -11.28 16.12
C TRP A 38 0.44 -10.83 17.41
N GLN A 39 -0.37 -10.63 18.44
CA GLN A 39 0.14 -10.42 19.79
C GLN A 39 0.70 -11.75 20.32
N PRO A 40 1.97 -11.79 20.77
CA PRO A 40 2.52 -12.98 21.42
C PRO A 40 1.62 -13.46 22.56
N ASP A 41 1.42 -14.77 22.64
CA ASP A 41 0.58 -15.46 23.64
C ASP A 41 -0.93 -15.17 23.55
N TYR A 42 -1.42 -14.49 22.50
CA TYR A 42 -2.84 -14.23 22.27
C TYR A 42 -3.29 -14.58 20.84
N ASP A 43 -3.74 -15.81 20.66
CA ASP A 43 -3.97 -16.41 19.34
C ASP A 43 -5.27 -16.00 18.64
N VAL A 44 -6.12 -15.15 19.23
CA VAL A 44 -7.43 -14.83 18.65
C VAL A 44 -7.33 -14.29 17.22
N ALA A 45 -6.41 -13.36 16.97
CA ALA A 45 -6.22 -12.79 15.63
C ALA A 45 -5.65 -13.83 14.65
N LEU A 46 -4.69 -14.64 15.11
CA LEU A 46 -4.07 -15.68 14.30
C LEU A 46 -5.08 -16.76 13.91
N GLU A 47 -5.88 -17.24 14.86
CA GLU A 47 -6.93 -18.24 14.60
C GLU A 47 -8.00 -17.73 13.63
N ILE A 48 -8.30 -16.42 13.66
CA ILE A 48 -9.16 -15.79 12.66
C ILE A 48 -8.48 -15.83 11.28
N LEU A 49 -7.20 -15.45 11.20
CA LEU A 49 -6.45 -15.44 9.94
C LEU A 49 -6.36 -16.84 9.34
N LEU A 50 -5.97 -17.85 10.13
CA LEU A 50 -5.77 -19.22 9.68
C LEU A 50 -7.06 -19.89 9.16
N ARG A 51 -8.24 -19.41 9.58
CA ARG A 51 -9.55 -19.88 9.10
C ARG A 51 -10.11 -19.06 7.93
N TRP A 52 -9.47 -17.94 7.61
CA TRP A 52 -9.91 -17.04 6.55
C TRP A 52 -9.35 -17.49 5.20
N ASN A 53 -10.25 -17.62 4.22
CA ASN A 53 -9.88 -17.87 2.83
C ASN A 53 -9.63 -16.54 2.11
N ALA A 54 -8.44 -16.42 1.53
CA ALA A 54 -8.01 -15.27 0.76
C ALA A 54 -8.89 -15.05 -0.48
N THR A 55 -9.04 -13.79 -0.87
CA THR A 55 -9.73 -13.41 -2.11
C THR A 55 -8.77 -13.40 -3.30
N ASP A 56 -9.29 -13.37 -4.53
CA ASP A 56 -8.48 -13.44 -5.76
C ASP A 56 -7.43 -12.33 -5.90
N LYS A 57 -7.63 -11.18 -5.25
CA LYS A 57 -6.70 -10.06 -5.21
C LYS A 57 -6.54 -9.58 -3.77
N CYS A 58 -5.51 -10.05 -3.08
CA CYS A 58 -5.27 -9.66 -1.72
C CYS A 58 -3.81 -9.42 -1.35
N LEU A 59 -3.64 -8.55 -0.36
CA LEU A 59 -2.41 -8.33 0.38
C LEU A 59 -2.70 -8.57 1.86
N VAL A 60 -1.91 -9.43 2.50
CA VAL A 60 -1.90 -9.59 3.96
C VAL A 60 -0.54 -9.18 4.46
N SER A 61 -0.50 -8.20 5.36
CA SER A 61 0.77 -7.73 5.91
C SER A 61 0.65 -7.20 7.33
N GLY A 62 1.78 -7.18 8.02
CA GLY A 62 1.93 -6.64 9.37
C GLY A 62 2.88 -7.49 10.21
N ASP A 63 2.78 -7.41 11.54
CA ASP A 63 3.68 -8.10 12.46
C ASP A 63 3.09 -9.47 12.86
N PHE A 64 3.75 -10.52 12.39
CA PHE A 64 3.37 -11.90 12.60
C PHE A 64 4.04 -12.54 13.81
N ASN A 65 4.99 -11.87 14.49
CA ASN A 65 5.73 -12.38 15.66
C ASN A 65 6.19 -13.86 15.56
N ALA A 66 6.48 -14.36 14.36
CA ALA A 66 6.81 -15.77 14.12
C ALA A 66 8.00 -15.93 13.18
N LYS A 67 8.74 -17.05 13.32
CA LYS A 67 9.88 -17.37 12.45
C LYS A 67 9.66 -18.68 11.73
N HIS A 68 10.02 -18.72 10.45
CA HIS A 68 10.01 -19.93 9.63
C HIS A 68 11.15 -19.84 8.61
N PRO A 69 11.78 -20.98 8.24
CA PRO A 69 12.90 -21.00 7.29
C PRO A 69 12.62 -20.36 5.94
N SER A 70 11.36 -20.17 5.56
CA SER A 70 11.00 -19.50 4.30
C SER A 70 11.14 -17.97 4.31
N TRP A 71 11.29 -17.32 5.47
CA TRP A 71 11.57 -15.87 5.57
C TRP A 71 12.78 -15.53 6.43
N GLN A 72 13.17 -16.42 7.35
CA GLN A 72 14.39 -16.25 8.14
C GLN A 72 15.04 -17.61 8.39
N ALA A 73 16.30 -17.75 7.99
CA ALA A 73 17.10 -18.94 8.21
C ALA A 73 17.30 -19.19 9.72
N GLY A 74 17.27 -20.45 10.11
CA GLY A 74 17.44 -20.88 11.49
C GLY A 74 16.27 -21.71 11.98
N ARG A 75 16.09 -21.73 13.29
CA ARG A 75 15.02 -22.52 13.92
C ARG A 75 13.69 -21.79 13.75
N GLN A 76 12.66 -22.55 13.39
CA GLN A 76 11.28 -22.11 13.49
C GLN A 76 10.95 -21.70 14.93
N GLU A 77 10.28 -20.57 15.08
CA GLU A 77 9.76 -20.10 16.36
C GLU A 77 8.27 -19.83 16.21
N HIS A 78 7.53 -20.11 17.28
CA HIS A 78 6.10 -19.89 17.35
C HIS A 78 5.32 -20.66 16.26
N ARG A 79 4.27 -20.04 15.71
CA ARG A 79 3.32 -20.64 14.77
C ARG A 79 3.73 -20.42 13.29
N GLY A 80 5.03 -20.27 13.03
CA GLY A 80 5.55 -19.95 11.69
C GLY A 80 5.16 -20.98 10.62
N GLU A 81 5.15 -22.26 10.96
CA GLU A 81 4.72 -23.34 10.05
C GLU A 81 3.23 -23.25 9.68
N ASP A 82 2.37 -22.94 10.65
CA ASP A 82 0.93 -22.79 10.38
C ASP A 82 0.66 -21.60 9.46
N ILE A 83 1.39 -20.49 9.64
CA ILE A 83 1.31 -19.32 8.74
C ILE A 83 1.80 -19.68 7.34
N ALA A 84 2.91 -20.44 7.23
CA ALA A 84 3.43 -20.88 5.94
C ALA A 84 2.45 -21.81 5.21
N PHE A 85 1.84 -22.76 5.92
CA PHE A 85 0.81 -23.64 5.36
C PHE A 85 -0.44 -22.86 4.95
N TRP A 86 -0.91 -21.94 5.79
CA TRP A 86 -2.04 -21.08 5.47
C TRP A 86 -1.79 -20.24 4.21
N ALA A 87 -0.60 -19.63 4.09
CA ALA A 87 -0.23 -18.84 2.92
C ALA A 87 -0.21 -19.72 1.66
N MET A 88 0.34 -20.93 1.75
CA MET A 88 0.38 -21.89 0.65
C MET A 88 -1.02 -22.34 0.21
N ASP A 89 -1.90 -22.71 1.14
CA ASP A 89 -3.28 -23.13 0.85
C ASP A 89 -4.08 -22.01 0.16
N ASN A 90 -3.81 -20.77 0.58
CA ASN A 90 -4.41 -19.56 0.01
C ASN A 90 -3.70 -19.02 -1.23
N ARG A 91 -2.67 -19.73 -1.73
CA ARG A 91 -1.86 -19.34 -2.91
C ARG A 91 -1.28 -17.93 -2.80
N LEU A 92 -0.86 -17.56 -1.59
CA LEU A 92 -0.18 -16.30 -1.32
C LEU A 92 1.32 -16.51 -1.37
N SER A 93 2.00 -15.70 -2.18
CA SER A 93 3.45 -15.65 -2.20
C SER A 93 3.94 -14.75 -1.06
N LEU A 94 4.95 -15.20 -0.33
CA LEU A 94 5.74 -14.32 0.54
C LEU A 94 6.48 -13.31 -0.34
N LEU A 95 6.32 -12.02 -0.05
CA LEU A 95 7.00 -10.95 -0.76
C LEU A 95 8.39 -10.66 -0.17
N ASN A 96 8.55 -10.84 1.15
CA ASN A 96 9.83 -10.59 1.82
C ASN A 96 10.95 -11.47 1.24
N ALA A 97 12.11 -10.86 1.01
CA ALA A 97 13.33 -11.62 0.77
C ALA A 97 13.79 -12.32 2.06
N VAL A 98 14.30 -13.54 1.92
CA VAL A 98 14.80 -14.35 3.03
C VAL A 98 15.95 -13.63 3.73
N ASP A 99 15.95 -13.66 5.06
CA ASP A 99 16.97 -13.07 5.94
C ASP A 99 17.10 -11.53 5.87
N VAL A 100 16.19 -10.86 5.16
CA VAL A 100 16.10 -9.40 5.23
C VAL A 100 15.38 -9.00 6.51
N LEU A 101 16.11 -8.33 7.39
CA LEU A 101 15.64 -7.92 8.72
C LEU A 101 14.50 -6.91 8.59
N THR A 102 13.46 -7.05 9.41
CA THR A 102 12.32 -6.12 9.46
C THR A 102 12.28 -5.35 10.76
N ASN A 103 13.21 -5.64 11.68
CA ASN A 103 13.39 -4.88 12.90
C ASN A 103 14.88 -4.78 13.30
N ALA A 104 15.19 -3.75 14.10
CA ALA A 104 16.51 -3.48 14.63
C ALA A 104 17.01 -4.53 15.63
N ARG A 105 16.16 -5.47 16.05
CA ARG A 105 16.53 -6.60 16.92
C ARG A 105 17.07 -7.80 16.14
N GLY A 106 17.15 -7.71 14.82
CA GLY A 106 17.70 -8.77 13.97
C GLY A 106 16.70 -9.88 13.68
N SER A 107 15.42 -9.56 13.51
CA SER A 107 14.40 -10.54 13.10
C SER A 107 13.57 -10.06 11.91
N THR A 108 13.03 -11.03 11.17
CA THR A 108 12.11 -10.87 10.05
C THR A 108 10.75 -11.39 10.49
N ILE A 109 10.00 -10.54 11.19
CA ILE A 109 8.68 -10.88 11.77
C ILE A 109 7.56 -10.04 11.19
N ASP A 110 7.89 -8.94 10.52
CA ASP A 110 6.94 -8.14 9.74
C ASP A 110 6.89 -8.72 8.33
N LEU A 111 5.77 -9.33 7.96
CA LEU A 111 5.67 -10.09 6.71
C LEU A 111 4.62 -9.47 5.80
N ALA A 112 4.79 -9.71 4.50
CA ALA A 112 3.83 -9.37 3.47
C ALA A 112 3.61 -10.59 2.55
N PHE A 113 2.34 -10.97 2.39
CA PHE A 113 1.88 -12.06 1.55
C PHE A 113 0.88 -11.55 0.53
N SER A 114 1.02 -11.93 -0.74
CA SER A 114 0.09 -11.52 -1.79
C SER A 114 -0.04 -12.55 -2.91
N ASN A 115 -1.22 -12.61 -3.53
CA ASN A 115 -1.46 -13.31 -4.79
C ASN A 115 -1.55 -12.36 -6.00
N ILE A 116 -1.24 -11.07 -5.81
CA ILE A 116 -1.20 -10.10 -6.91
C ILE A 116 0.11 -10.30 -7.67
N PRO A 117 0.07 -10.58 -8.99
CA PRO A 117 1.27 -10.78 -9.78
C PRO A 117 2.18 -9.56 -9.75
N LEU A 118 3.49 -9.78 -9.65
CA LEU A 118 4.51 -8.73 -9.62
C LEU A 118 4.39 -7.77 -8.43
N ALA A 119 3.62 -8.12 -7.40
CA ALA A 119 3.68 -7.43 -6.12
C ALA A 119 5.12 -7.52 -5.55
N ASP A 120 5.57 -6.42 -4.96
CA ASP A 120 6.93 -6.30 -4.45
C ASP A 120 6.94 -5.60 -3.09
N VAL A 121 7.97 -5.87 -2.29
CA VAL A 121 8.18 -5.23 -0.99
C VAL A 121 9.62 -4.79 -0.81
N VAL A 122 9.78 -3.57 -0.31
CA VAL A 122 11.08 -3.01 0.09
C VAL A 122 11.04 -2.70 1.57
N VAL A 123 12.10 -3.07 2.28
CA VAL A 123 12.31 -2.67 3.67
C VAL A 123 12.97 -1.30 3.70
N GLU A 124 12.23 -0.30 4.16
CA GLU A 124 12.65 1.09 4.29
C GLU A 124 13.02 1.38 5.76
N ASP A 125 14.23 0.98 6.15
CA ASP A 125 14.78 1.17 7.50
C ASP A 125 14.88 2.65 7.89
N HIS A 126 15.18 3.53 6.93
CA HIS A 126 15.28 4.97 7.12
C HIS A 126 13.94 5.65 7.45
N LEU A 127 12.82 4.96 7.26
CA LEU A 127 11.48 5.42 7.66
C LEU A 127 11.08 4.94 9.06
N ALA A 128 11.96 4.23 9.78
CA ALA A 128 11.73 3.83 11.16
C ALA A 128 11.72 5.07 12.07
N THR A 129 10.53 5.59 12.39
CA THR A 129 10.35 6.80 13.20
C THR A 129 10.52 6.51 14.70
N GLY A 130 11.72 6.09 15.11
CA GLY A 130 12.04 5.75 16.51
C GLY A 130 11.47 4.42 17.00
N SER A 131 10.79 3.66 16.12
CA SER A 131 10.40 2.27 16.37
C SER A 131 11.58 1.34 16.15
N ASN A 132 11.57 0.18 16.82
CA ASN A 132 12.49 -0.90 16.50
C ASN A 132 12.08 -1.66 15.22
N HIS A 133 10.89 -1.43 14.65
CA HIS A 133 10.47 -2.03 13.39
C HIS A 133 10.77 -1.10 12.20
N PHE A 134 11.18 -1.69 11.08
CA PHE A 134 11.41 -1.02 9.81
C PHE A 134 10.12 -0.97 8.99
N THR A 135 10.03 -0.06 8.02
CA THR A 135 8.82 0.10 7.20
C THR A 135 8.81 -0.83 6.02
N LEU A 136 7.74 -1.61 5.85
CA LEU A 136 7.50 -2.34 4.61
C LEU A 136 6.78 -1.43 3.60
N SER A 137 7.48 -1.07 2.53
CA SER A 137 6.92 -0.36 1.38
C SER A 137 6.50 -1.39 0.33
N ILE A 138 5.20 -1.57 0.17
CA ILE A 138 4.63 -2.62 -0.71
C ILE A 138 4.03 -1.97 -1.95
N THR A 139 4.42 -2.46 -3.13
CA THR A 139 3.88 -2.01 -4.41
C THR A 139 2.99 -3.10 -5.00
N LEU A 140 1.75 -2.74 -5.31
CA LEU A 140 0.79 -3.63 -5.98
C LEU A 140 0.55 -3.12 -7.41
N PRO A 141 1.06 -3.78 -8.45
CA PRO A 141 0.88 -3.34 -9.83
C PRO A 141 -0.49 -3.74 -10.38
N GLY A 142 -0.84 -3.20 -11.56
CA GLY A 142 -2.03 -3.61 -12.31
C GLY A 142 -3.35 -3.29 -11.62
N GLN A 143 -3.38 -2.30 -10.74
CA GLN A 143 -4.60 -1.88 -10.06
C GLN A 143 -5.38 -0.91 -10.93
N ASP A 144 -6.57 -1.32 -11.32
CA ASP A 144 -7.52 -0.44 -12.00
C ASP A 144 -7.93 0.67 -11.03
N LEU A 145 -7.79 1.91 -11.46
CA LEU A 145 -8.38 3.02 -10.73
C LEU A 145 -9.88 3.01 -10.96
N ALA A 146 -10.63 3.25 -9.89
CA ALA A 146 -12.06 3.48 -10.05
C ALA A 146 -12.25 4.64 -11.04
N PRO A 147 -13.18 4.53 -12.00
CA PRO A 147 -13.50 5.62 -12.89
C PRO A 147 -13.69 6.88 -12.07
N LEU A 148 -12.97 7.94 -12.46
CA LEU A 148 -13.14 9.22 -11.79
C LEU A 148 -14.63 9.57 -11.86
N PRO A 149 -15.27 9.92 -10.73
CA PRO A 149 -16.59 10.50 -10.80
C PRO A 149 -16.48 11.66 -11.79
N VAL A 150 -17.30 11.66 -12.85
CA VAL A 150 -17.42 12.82 -13.72
C VAL A 150 -18.06 13.91 -12.88
N CYS A 151 -17.22 14.60 -12.11
CA CYS A 151 -17.65 15.72 -11.30
C CYS A 151 -17.89 16.84 -12.30
N LYS A 152 -19.16 17.22 -12.49
CA LYS A 152 -19.45 18.53 -13.06
C LYS A 152 -18.84 19.52 -12.06
N ILE A 153 -17.74 20.15 -12.44
CA ILE A 153 -17.20 21.28 -11.68
C ILE A 153 -18.34 22.29 -11.61
N ARG A 154 -18.92 22.44 -10.42
CA ARG A 154 -19.86 23.51 -10.13
C ARG A 154 -19.01 24.70 -9.72
N LEU A 155 -19.04 25.72 -10.56
CA LEU A 155 -18.50 27.02 -10.24
C LEU A 155 -19.70 27.82 -9.76
N ASP A 156 -19.79 28.01 -8.45
CA ASP A 156 -20.97 28.63 -7.82
C ASP A 156 -20.83 30.17 -7.77
N SER A 157 -19.70 30.71 -8.26
CA SER A 157 -19.45 32.15 -8.37
C SER A 157 -18.51 32.54 -9.52
N ASP A 158 -18.62 33.80 -9.97
CA ASP A 158 -17.72 34.39 -10.98
C ASP A 158 -16.26 34.45 -10.50
N GLU A 159 -16.03 34.54 -9.19
CA GLU A 159 -14.67 34.57 -8.61
C GLU A 159 -14.00 33.19 -8.67
N GLU A 160 -14.75 32.10 -8.47
CA GLU A 160 -14.23 30.74 -8.66
C GLU A 160 -13.92 30.46 -10.14
N LEU A 161 -14.76 30.95 -11.04
CA LEU A 161 -14.51 30.86 -12.49
C LEU A 161 -13.24 31.63 -12.88
N LYS A 162 -13.05 32.86 -12.39
CA LYS A 162 -11.82 33.63 -12.63
C LYS A 162 -10.58 32.92 -12.08
N ARG A 163 -10.69 32.30 -10.90
CA ARG A 163 -9.58 31.54 -10.29
C ARG A 163 -9.21 30.31 -11.11
N LEU A 164 -10.21 29.59 -11.63
CA LEU A 164 -9.98 28.43 -12.49
C LEU A 164 -9.33 28.87 -13.81
N VAL A 165 -9.82 29.95 -14.43
CA VAL A 165 -9.23 30.52 -15.66
C VAL A 165 -7.77 30.89 -15.43
N GLY A 166 -7.46 31.59 -14.34
CA GLY A 166 -6.07 31.96 -14.02
C GLY A 166 -5.15 30.75 -13.81
N LEU A 167 -5.64 29.67 -13.21
CA LEU A 167 -4.88 28.42 -13.06
C LEU A 167 -4.64 27.73 -14.41
N VAL A 168 -5.63 27.73 -15.30
CA VAL A 168 -5.51 27.15 -16.64
C VAL A 168 -4.55 27.96 -17.50
N GLU A 169 -4.63 29.29 -17.47
CA GLU A 169 -3.71 30.18 -18.21
C GLU A 169 -2.27 30.06 -17.71
N ALA A 170 -2.09 30.02 -16.38
CA ALA A 170 -0.78 29.80 -15.78
C ALA A 170 -0.21 28.44 -16.21
N GLY A 171 -1.03 27.38 -16.20
CA GLY A 171 -0.62 26.04 -16.65
C GLY A 171 -0.31 25.99 -18.15
N ALA A 172 -1.12 26.65 -18.98
CA ALA A 172 -0.95 26.70 -20.43
C ALA A 172 0.35 27.42 -20.84
N ALA A 173 0.78 28.43 -20.08
CA ALA A 173 2.06 29.13 -20.31
C ALA A 173 3.29 28.20 -20.18
N PHE A 174 3.16 27.05 -19.53
CA PHE A 174 4.23 26.06 -19.41
C PHE A 174 4.17 24.96 -20.48
N ILE A 175 3.19 25.01 -21.39
CA ILE A 175 3.08 24.08 -22.52
C ILE A 175 3.81 24.72 -23.73
N PRO A 176 4.98 24.20 -24.14
CA PRO A 176 5.72 24.77 -25.26
C PRO A 176 4.94 24.60 -26.57
N ALA A 177 4.92 25.67 -27.39
CA ALA A 177 4.09 25.76 -28.60
C ALA A 177 4.62 24.93 -29.79
N THR A 178 5.85 24.41 -29.74
CA THR A 178 6.47 23.64 -30.84
C THR A 178 7.44 22.59 -30.30
N ASN A 179 7.16 21.32 -30.56
CA ASN A 179 8.06 20.20 -30.29
C ASN A 179 8.96 20.00 -31.51
N THR A 180 10.25 20.32 -31.40
CA THR A 180 11.21 20.06 -32.50
C THR A 180 12.36 19.12 -32.12
N SER A 181 12.45 18.67 -30.85
CA SER A 181 13.37 17.58 -30.50
C SER A 181 12.88 16.66 -29.37
N PRO A 182 13.31 15.36 -29.35
CA PRO A 182 12.96 14.41 -28.29
C PRO A 182 13.37 14.82 -26.87
N SER A 183 14.41 15.64 -26.73
CA SER A 183 14.92 16.15 -25.44
C SER A 183 13.96 17.18 -24.81
N GLU A 184 13.28 17.97 -25.65
CA GLU A 184 12.30 18.98 -25.22
C GLU A 184 10.99 18.33 -24.74
N LEU A 185 10.63 17.17 -25.28
CA LEU A 185 9.48 16.37 -24.81
C LEU A 185 9.69 15.88 -23.37
N LEU A 186 10.91 15.45 -23.02
CA LEU A 186 11.27 15.00 -21.67
C LEU A 186 11.22 16.15 -20.65
N TRP A 187 11.73 17.33 -21.02
CA TRP A 187 11.62 18.53 -20.19
C TRP A 187 10.16 18.94 -19.97
N SER A 188 9.35 18.92 -21.03
CA SER A 188 7.92 19.25 -20.98
C SER A 188 7.11 18.27 -20.11
N SER A 189 7.44 16.97 -20.17
CA SER A 189 6.82 15.96 -19.30
C SER A 189 7.17 16.18 -17.82
N SER A 190 8.37 16.70 -17.54
CA SER A 190 8.85 16.98 -16.19
C SER A 190 8.21 18.25 -15.61
N SER A 191 7.97 19.28 -16.44
CA SER A 191 7.31 20.53 -16.04
C SER A 191 5.79 20.44 -15.93
N LEU A 192 5.17 19.46 -16.61
CA LEU A 192 3.77 19.10 -16.42
C LEU A 192 3.55 18.30 -15.13
N SER A 193 4.59 17.68 -14.57
CA SER A 193 4.49 16.86 -13.36
C SER A 193 4.00 17.64 -12.13
N PRO A 194 4.43 18.89 -11.82
CA PRO A 194 3.88 19.67 -10.70
C PRO A 194 2.43 20.11 -10.91
N VAL A 195 2.06 20.47 -12.14
CA VAL A 195 0.69 20.90 -12.50
C VAL A 195 -0.26 19.71 -12.45
N LEU A 196 0.16 18.56 -12.98
CA LEU A 196 -0.54 17.29 -12.85
C LEU A 196 -0.47 16.72 -11.44
N GLN A 197 0.57 16.95 -10.63
CA GLN A 197 0.60 16.56 -9.21
C GLN A 197 -0.36 17.39 -8.37
N ALA A 198 -0.57 18.66 -8.72
CA ALA A 198 -1.59 19.50 -8.10
C ALA A 198 -3.03 19.06 -8.47
N LEU A 199 -3.21 18.43 -9.63
CA LEU A 199 -4.50 17.93 -10.13
C LEU A 199 -4.74 16.43 -9.89
N PHE A 200 -3.67 15.64 -9.74
CA PHE A 200 -3.62 14.19 -9.70
C PHE A 200 -2.41 13.76 -8.87
N LEU A 201 -2.55 13.73 -7.54
CA LEU A 201 -1.57 13.11 -6.66
C LEU A 201 -1.63 11.57 -6.80
N PHE A 202 -1.03 11.07 -7.87
CA PHE A 202 -0.57 9.69 -8.04
C PHE A 202 0.65 9.46 -7.15
N ARG A 203 0.41 8.95 -5.95
CA ARG A 203 1.21 7.91 -5.29
C ARG A 203 0.26 7.22 -4.33
N ALA A 204 -0.04 5.94 -4.58
CA ALA A 204 -0.58 5.09 -3.55
C ALA A 204 0.50 4.99 -2.48
N VAL A 205 0.38 5.82 -1.45
CA VAL A 205 1.13 5.68 -0.21
C VAL A 205 0.34 4.68 0.60
N GLN A 206 0.79 3.42 0.63
CA GLN A 206 0.47 2.52 1.72
C GLN A 206 1.65 2.52 2.67
N PHE A 207 1.60 3.40 3.68
CA PHE A 207 2.28 3.13 4.93
C PHE A 207 1.52 1.99 5.58
N LEU A 208 2.03 0.76 5.46
CA LEU A 208 1.64 -0.31 6.35
C LEU A 208 2.77 -0.48 7.35
N ASN A 209 2.78 0.43 8.33
CA ASN A 209 3.49 0.21 9.57
C ASN A 209 2.60 0.67 10.72
N LEU A 210 1.85 -0.29 11.28
CA LEU A 210 1.54 -0.24 12.69
C LEU A 210 2.72 -0.89 13.38
N CYS A 211 3.51 -0.10 14.08
CA CYS A 211 4.09 -0.56 15.33
C CYS A 211 3.75 0.51 16.35
N ILE A 212 2.97 0.13 17.36
CA ILE A 212 2.86 0.90 18.61
C ILE A 212 4.13 0.63 19.40
#